data_AF-V5GGD3-F1
#
_entry.id   AF-V5GGD3-F1
#
_cell.length_a   1.000
_cell.length_b   1.000
_cell.length_c   1.000
_cell.angle_alpha   90.00
_cell.angle_beta   90.00
_cell.angle_gamma   90.00
#
_symmetry.space_group_name_H-M   'P 1'
#
loop_
_entity.id
_entity.type
_entity.pdbx_description
1 polymer ?
#
loop_
_entity_poly.entity_id
_entity_poly.type
_entity_poly.pdbx_seq_one_letter_code
_entity_poly.pdbx_strand_id
1 'polypeptide(L)'
;MGLAPSRLSLVQLAVWDGVYVLDILKLSEVLGESHWRQLYTEILSSDDILKLGYGIVEDLKLLSEVAKCPSAKARNFIDLCSFSEKLRQKYPSLMKPVIPKDREHKGLSELTRTLLGLPLNKDEQCSDWENRPLRSSQMRYAALDAFCLLQVYEELFKRAEGEDMNLRELIQEVRDSEAVRRDKPRKYKPQVHRRSNGYTANCSRK
;
A
#
# COMPACT_ATOMS: atom_id res chain seq x y z
N MET A 1 5.76 19.22 21.10
CA MET A 1 5.99 19.53 19.67
C MET A 1 4.87 18.89 18.88
N GLY A 2 3.96 19.68 18.32
CA GLY A 2 2.92 19.14 17.44
C GLY A 2 3.58 18.66 16.15
N LEU A 3 3.34 17.41 15.77
CA LEU A 3 3.71 16.93 14.44
C LEU A 3 2.96 17.80 13.43
N ALA A 4 3.70 18.54 12.59
CA ALA A 4 3.11 19.18 11.44
C ALA A 4 2.37 18.11 10.61
N PRO A 5 1.20 18.42 10.03
CA PRO A 5 0.52 17.47 9.17
C PRO A 5 1.45 17.03 8.04
N SER A 6 1.55 15.71 7.81
CA SER A 6 2.42 15.14 6.78
C SER A 6 2.02 15.69 5.41
N ARG A 7 2.90 16.49 4.80
CA ARG A 7 2.69 17.04 3.47
C ARG A 7 3.11 16.01 2.43
N LEU A 8 2.30 15.82 1.39
CA LEU A 8 2.67 14.97 0.26
C LEU A 8 3.87 15.59 -0.48
N SER A 9 5.03 14.93 -0.41
CA SER A 9 6.28 15.44 -0.98
C SER A 9 6.56 14.88 -2.37
N LEU A 10 6.28 13.60 -2.60
CA LEU A 10 6.55 12.87 -3.84
C LEU A 10 5.40 11.95 -4.20
N VAL A 11 5.20 11.72 -5.50
CA VAL A 11 4.42 10.59 -6.04
C VAL A 11 5.29 9.84 -7.02
N GLN A 12 5.33 8.51 -6.90
CA GLN A 12 6.08 7.65 -7.81
C GLN A 12 5.11 6.88 -8.69
N LEU A 13 5.35 6.89 -10.00
CA LEU A 13 4.60 6.13 -11.00
C LEU A 13 5.57 5.27 -11.79
N ALA A 14 5.40 3.95 -11.72
CA ALA A 14 6.19 3.01 -12.48
C ALA A 14 5.39 2.42 -13.63
N VAL A 15 6.04 2.31 -14.78
CA VAL A 15 5.65 1.52 -15.95
C VAL A 15 6.82 0.58 -16.29
N TRP A 16 6.64 -0.34 -17.23
CA TRP A 16 7.65 -1.37 -17.51
C TRP A 16 8.98 -0.81 -18.03
N ASP A 17 8.96 0.33 -18.71
CA ASP A 17 10.12 0.96 -19.34
C ASP A 17 10.67 2.16 -18.55
N GLY A 18 10.06 2.54 -17.43
CA GLY A 18 10.52 3.70 -16.67
C GLY A 18 9.79 3.97 -15.36
N VAL A 19 10.39 4.84 -14.54
CA VAL A 19 9.79 5.32 -13.30
C VAL A 19 9.82 6.84 -13.27
N TYR A 20 8.66 7.43 -13.02
CA TYR A 20 8.46 8.86 -12.87
C TYR A 20 8.37 9.19 -11.38
N VAL A 21 9.26 10.05 -10.90
CA VAL A 21 9.22 10.59 -9.54
C VAL A 21 8.77 12.04 -9.63
N LEU A 22 7.50 12.27 -9.27
CA LEU A 22 6.86 13.56 -9.35
C LEU A 22 7.14 14.35 -8.07
N ASP A 23 7.85 15.48 -8.21
CA ASP A 23 8.09 16.43 -7.12
C ASP A 23 6.81 17.22 -6.81
N ILE A 24 6.00 16.73 -5.88
CA ILE A 24 4.71 17.35 -5.56
C ILE A 24 4.86 18.75 -4.97
N LEU A 25 5.95 18.99 -4.23
CA LEU A 25 6.24 20.32 -3.68
C LEU A 25 6.41 21.33 -4.81
N LYS A 26 7.22 20.98 -5.82
CA LYS A 26 7.46 21.88 -6.96
C LYS A 26 6.28 21.93 -7.93
N LEU A 27 5.67 20.79 -8.23
CA LEU A 27 4.54 20.70 -9.15
C LEU A 27 3.32 21.45 -8.63
N SER A 28 3.11 21.52 -7.32
CA SER A 28 2.02 22.31 -6.73
C SER A 28 2.17 23.81 -6.94
N GLU A 29 3.39 24.31 -7.19
CA GLU A 29 3.64 25.73 -7.50
C GLU A 29 3.39 26.07 -8.97
N VAL A 30 3.60 25.10 -9.87
CA VAL A 30 3.62 25.35 -11.32
C VAL A 30 2.39 24.79 -12.04
N LEU A 31 1.73 23.77 -11.49
CA LEU A 31 0.55 23.15 -12.08
C LEU A 31 -0.74 23.72 -11.47
N GLY A 32 -1.64 24.19 -12.34
CA GLY A 32 -3.02 24.53 -11.98
C GLY A 32 -3.92 23.31 -11.76
N GLU A 33 -5.12 23.56 -11.24
CA GLU A 33 -6.11 22.52 -10.89
C GLU A 33 -6.52 21.61 -12.05
N SER A 34 -6.55 22.13 -13.28
CA SER A 34 -6.88 21.36 -14.48
C SER A 34 -5.88 20.23 -14.73
N HIS A 35 -4.59 20.46 -14.52
CA HIS A 35 -3.55 19.44 -14.72
C HIS A 35 -3.65 18.33 -13.68
N TRP A 36 -3.88 18.69 -12.42
CA TRP A 36 -4.08 17.70 -11.35
C TRP A 36 -5.36 16.90 -11.53
N ARG A 37 -6.43 17.57 -11.96
CA ARG A 37 -7.68 16.91 -12.34
C ARG A 37 -7.42 15.93 -13.49
N GLN A 38 -6.68 16.33 -14.51
CA GLN A 38 -6.32 15.47 -15.64
C GLN A 38 -5.56 14.21 -15.18
N LEU A 39 -4.50 14.37 -14.37
CA LEU A 39 -3.77 13.24 -13.77
C LEU A 39 -4.72 12.28 -13.05
N TYR A 40 -5.63 12.84 -12.24
CA TYR A 40 -6.56 12.02 -11.49
C TYR A 40 -7.58 11.32 -12.40
N THR A 41 -8.21 12.04 -13.33
CA THR A 41 -9.29 11.50 -14.15
C THR A 41 -8.80 10.54 -15.22
N GLU A 42 -7.69 10.87 -15.89
CA GLU A 42 -7.17 10.10 -17.02
C GLU A 42 -6.35 8.88 -16.57
N ILE A 43 -5.72 8.93 -15.39
CA ILE A 43 -4.90 7.82 -14.88
C ILE A 43 -5.60 7.11 -13.72
N LEU A 44 -5.83 7.80 -12.60
CA LEU A 44 -6.30 7.14 -11.37
C LEU A 44 -7.75 6.68 -11.49
N SER A 45 -8.61 7.43 -12.16
CA SER A 45 -10.02 7.08 -12.40
C SER A 45 -10.25 6.29 -13.68
N SER A 46 -9.22 5.95 -14.46
CA SER A 46 -9.38 5.10 -15.64
C SER A 46 -9.69 3.65 -15.25
N ASP A 47 -10.65 3.02 -15.93
CA ASP A 47 -10.93 1.59 -15.80
C ASP A 47 -10.00 0.74 -16.68
N ASP A 48 -9.40 1.32 -17.72
CA ASP A 48 -8.50 0.64 -18.66
C ASP A 48 -7.09 0.48 -18.08
N ILE A 49 -6.70 1.36 -17.16
CA ILE A 49 -5.39 1.34 -16.52
C ILE A 49 -5.50 0.62 -15.19
N LEU A 50 -4.83 -0.52 -15.05
CA LEU A 50 -4.66 -1.20 -13.77
C LEU A 50 -3.59 -0.49 -12.94
N LYS A 51 -3.95 -0.03 -11.73
CA LYS A 51 -2.99 0.54 -10.78
C LYS A 51 -2.60 -0.48 -9.73
N LEU A 52 -1.32 -0.55 -9.40
CA LEU A 52 -0.81 -1.36 -8.30
C LEU A 52 -0.36 -0.45 -7.17
N GLY A 53 -0.62 -0.87 -5.94
CA GLY A 53 -0.20 -0.15 -4.74
C GLY A 53 0.06 -1.11 -3.59
N TYR A 54 0.63 -0.61 -2.49
CA TYR A 54 0.81 -1.38 -1.26
C TYR A 54 0.40 -0.52 -0.06
N GLY A 55 -0.78 -0.79 0.52
CA GLY A 55 -1.40 0.10 1.51
C GLY A 55 -1.89 1.43 0.91
N ILE A 56 -2.24 1.42 -0.37
CA ILE A 56 -2.41 2.63 -1.21
C ILE A 56 -3.71 3.42 -0.93
N VAL A 57 -4.63 2.89 -0.12
CA VAL A 57 -5.95 3.52 0.09
C VAL A 57 -5.82 4.89 0.77
N GLU A 58 -4.93 5.01 1.75
CA GLU A 58 -4.62 6.27 2.43
C GLU A 58 -3.91 7.26 1.49
N ASP A 59 -2.97 6.78 0.68
CA ASP A 59 -2.22 7.59 -0.27
C ASP A 59 -3.14 8.22 -1.34
N LEU A 60 -4.11 7.45 -1.83
CA LEU A 60 -5.10 7.94 -2.81
C LEU A 60 -6.01 9.04 -2.25
N LYS A 61 -6.26 9.05 -0.94
CA LYS A 61 -7.01 10.14 -0.28
C LYS A 61 -6.17 11.40 -0.21
N LEU A 62 -4.90 11.28 0.18
CA LEU A 62 -3.98 12.40 0.20
C LEU A 62 -3.78 13.01 -1.20
N LEU A 63 -3.70 12.16 -2.23
CA LEU A 63 -3.58 12.61 -3.61
C LEU A 63 -4.86 13.26 -4.16
N SER A 64 -6.06 12.81 -3.73
CA SER A 64 -7.31 13.46 -4.15
C SER A 64 -7.50 14.84 -3.52
N GLU A 65 -6.98 15.05 -2.29
CA GLU A 65 -6.92 16.35 -1.63
C GLU A 65 -6.00 17.31 -2.39
N VAL A 66 -4.80 16.86 -2.77
CA VAL A 66 -3.87 17.65 -3.60
C VAL A 66 -4.50 18.00 -4.95
N ALA A 67 -5.21 17.06 -5.58
CA ALA A 67 -5.88 17.29 -6.84
C ALA A 67 -7.15 18.15 -6.74
N LYS A 68 -7.56 18.56 -5.54
CA LYS A 68 -8.83 19.28 -5.27
C LYS A 68 -10.03 18.62 -5.95
N CYS A 69 -10.00 17.29 -6.03
CA CYS A 69 -11.05 16.47 -6.64
C CYS A 69 -11.57 15.46 -5.60
N PRO A 70 -12.15 15.91 -4.48
CA PRO A 70 -12.53 15.03 -3.37
C PRO A 70 -13.64 14.03 -3.74
N SER A 71 -14.42 14.32 -4.78
CA SER A 71 -15.45 13.42 -5.31
C SER A 71 -14.91 12.35 -6.27
N ALA A 72 -13.68 12.51 -6.78
CA ALA A 72 -13.10 11.58 -7.71
C ALA A 72 -12.68 10.30 -6.98
N LYS A 73 -12.93 9.16 -7.61
CA LYS A 73 -12.59 7.84 -7.08
C LYS A 73 -11.53 7.23 -7.97
N ALA A 74 -10.44 6.76 -7.38
CA ALA A 74 -9.54 5.85 -8.05
C ALA A 74 -10.31 4.58 -8.43
N ARG A 75 -10.11 4.10 -9.66
CA ARG A 75 -10.74 2.90 -10.21
C ARG A 75 -9.68 1.90 -10.62
N ASN A 76 -10.09 0.65 -10.86
CA ASN A 76 -9.22 -0.43 -11.29
C ASN A 76 -7.82 -0.44 -10.63
N PHE A 77 -7.76 -0.54 -9.30
CA PHE A 77 -6.50 -0.70 -8.58
C PHE A 77 -6.46 -2.01 -7.79
N ILE A 78 -5.25 -2.49 -7.48
CA ILE A 78 -4.99 -3.62 -6.59
C ILE A 78 -4.08 -3.11 -5.48
N ASP A 79 -4.56 -3.25 -4.25
CA ASP A 79 -3.70 -3.12 -3.08
C ASP A 79 -3.02 -4.47 -2.81
N LEU A 80 -1.73 -4.57 -3.15
CA LEU A 80 -0.92 -5.77 -2.97
C LEU A 80 -0.73 -6.14 -1.50
N CYS A 81 -0.93 -5.20 -0.57
CA CYS A 81 -0.92 -5.50 0.86
C CYS A 81 -2.07 -6.44 1.20
N SER A 82 -3.31 -6.01 0.98
CA SER A 82 -4.51 -6.82 1.28
C SER A 82 -4.64 -8.03 0.36
N PHE A 83 -4.23 -7.91 -0.92
CA PHE A 83 -4.25 -9.02 -1.86
C PHE A 83 -3.30 -10.15 -1.42
N SER A 84 -2.06 -9.83 -1.06
CA SER A 84 -1.08 -10.83 -0.62
C SER A 84 -1.51 -11.55 0.67
N GLU A 85 -2.17 -10.84 1.61
CA GLU A 85 -2.74 -11.46 2.81
C GLU A 85 -3.82 -12.50 2.47
N LYS A 86 -4.68 -12.20 1.49
CA LYS A 86 -5.71 -13.12 1.04
C LYS A 86 -5.13 -14.31 0.29
N LEU A 87 -4.12 -14.09 -0.55
CA LEU A 87 -3.40 -15.19 -1.21
C LEU A 87 -2.75 -16.12 -0.19
N ARG A 88 -2.10 -15.60 0.87
CA ARG A 88 -1.54 -16.44 1.94
C ARG A 88 -2.59 -17.33 2.63
N GLN A 89 -3.84 -16.89 2.70
CA GLN A 89 -4.94 -17.63 3.33
C GLN A 89 -5.55 -18.68 2.40
N LYS A 90 -5.82 -18.32 1.14
CA LYS A 90 -6.59 -19.15 0.19
C LYS A 90 -5.71 -19.94 -0.78
N TYR A 91 -4.59 -19.37 -1.20
CA TYR A 91 -3.68 -19.89 -2.22
C TYR A 91 -2.22 -19.83 -1.70
N PRO A 92 -1.91 -20.53 -0.60
CA PRO A 92 -0.60 -20.41 0.06
C PRO A 92 0.58 -20.84 -0.83
N SER A 93 0.33 -21.68 -1.85
CA SER A 93 1.30 -22.10 -2.86
C SER A 93 1.85 -20.91 -3.66
N LEU A 94 0.99 -19.97 -4.08
CA LEU A 94 1.39 -18.74 -4.77
C LEU A 94 2.29 -17.84 -3.90
N MET A 95 2.19 -17.95 -2.58
CA MET A 95 2.96 -17.16 -1.60
C MET A 95 4.14 -17.92 -1.00
N LYS A 96 4.55 -19.06 -1.61
CA LYS A 96 5.71 -19.82 -1.16
C LYS A 96 6.99 -18.97 -1.31
N PRO A 97 7.78 -18.78 -0.25
CA PRO A 97 9.02 -18.01 -0.34
C PRO A 97 10.02 -18.63 -1.32
N VAL A 98 10.61 -17.81 -2.20
CA VAL A 98 11.71 -18.27 -3.09
C VAL A 98 13.01 -18.58 -2.33
N ILE A 99 13.19 -17.91 -1.19
CA ILE A 99 14.29 -18.16 -0.25
C ILE A 99 13.74 -18.41 1.16
N PRO A 100 14.47 -19.11 2.05
CA PRO A 100 14.03 -19.38 3.41
C PRO A 100 13.54 -18.12 4.13
N LYS A 101 12.45 -18.24 4.90
CA LYS A 101 11.90 -17.11 5.66
C LYS A 101 12.91 -16.61 6.67
N ASP A 102 12.98 -15.29 6.76
CA ASP A 102 13.71 -14.57 7.77
C ASP A 102 12.74 -13.59 8.46
N ARG A 103 12.91 -13.36 9.76
CA ARG A 103 12.02 -12.53 10.58
C ARG A 103 12.38 -11.05 10.54
N GLU A 104 13.40 -10.66 9.78
CA GLU A 104 13.92 -9.30 9.74
C GLU A 104 13.10 -8.32 8.89
N HIS A 105 12.26 -8.81 7.98
CA HIS A 105 11.51 -7.96 7.04
C HIS A 105 10.02 -7.94 7.31
N LYS A 106 9.38 -6.80 7.04
CA LYS A 106 7.93 -6.57 7.15
C LYS A 106 7.43 -5.73 6.00
N GLY A 107 6.14 -5.84 5.70
CA GLY A 107 5.46 -5.01 4.70
C GLY A 107 5.93 -5.32 3.28
N LEU A 108 6.04 -4.32 2.42
CA LEU A 108 6.47 -4.48 1.04
C LEU A 108 7.86 -5.12 0.90
N SER A 109 8.79 -4.83 1.82
CA SER A 109 10.11 -5.46 1.88
C SER A 109 10.03 -6.97 2.16
N GLU A 110 9.07 -7.42 2.98
CA GLU A 110 8.80 -8.85 3.17
C GLU A 110 8.17 -9.48 1.92
N LEU A 111 7.23 -8.78 1.28
CA LEU A 111 6.56 -9.27 0.08
C LEU A 111 7.54 -9.46 -1.08
N THR A 112 8.36 -8.44 -1.36
CA THR A 112 9.42 -8.49 -2.37
C THR A 112 10.43 -9.58 -2.07
N ARG A 113 10.87 -9.74 -0.81
CA ARG A 113 11.74 -10.86 -0.43
C ARG A 113 11.07 -12.22 -0.63
N THR A 114 9.79 -12.34 -0.30
CA THR A 114 9.04 -13.61 -0.42
C THR A 114 8.93 -14.04 -1.88
N LEU A 115 8.61 -13.10 -2.77
CA LEU A 115 8.32 -13.39 -4.17
C LEU A 115 9.55 -13.31 -5.07
N LEU A 116 10.42 -12.33 -4.85
CA LEU A 116 11.57 -12.02 -5.71
C LEU A 116 12.92 -12.40 -5.08
N GLY A 117 12.94 -12.77 -3.80
CA GLY A 117 14.15 -13.22 -3.10
C GLY A 117 15.01 -12.09 -2.55
N LEU A 118 14.71 -10.85 -2.90
CA LEU A 118 15.45 -9.66 -2.45
C LEU A 118 14.51 -8.71 -1.71
N PRO A 119 14.83 -8.32 -0.46
CA PRO A 119 14.08 -7.31 0.25
C PRO A 119 14.38 -5.91 -0.30
N LEU A 120 13.39 -5.01 -0.23
CA LEU A 120 13.67 -3.58 -0.38
C LEU A 120 14.56 -3.09 0.77
N ASN A 121 15.63 -2.37 0.43
CA ASN A 121 16.42 -1.60 1.39
C ASN A 121 15.56 -0.44 1.92
N LYS A 122 15.47 -0.28 3.26
CA LYS A 122 14.63 0.71 3.95
C LYS A 122 15.37 1.93 4.48
N ASP A 123 16.67 2.09 4.20
CA ASP A 123 17.51 3.15 4.78
C ASP A 123 16.96 4.56 4.51
N GLU A 124 16.32 4.75 3.35
CA GLU A 124 15.75 6.05 2.95
C GLU A 124 14.27 6.23 3.35
N GLN A 125 13.61 5.20 3.91
CA GLN A 125 12.17 5.22 4.23
C GLN A 125 11.80 6.41 5.11
N CYS A 126 12.61 6.70 6.13
CA CYS A 126 12.43 7.78 7.09
C CYS A 126 13.33 9.00 6.81
N SER A 127 13.82 9.14 5.58
CA SER A 127 14.64 10.29 5.20
C SER A 127 13.82 11.58 5.06
N ASP A 128 14.49 12.73 5.03
CA ASP A 128 13.84 14.00 4.72
C ASP A 128 13.50 14.09 3.22
N TRP A 129 12.25 13.75 2.91
CA TRP A 129 11.68 13.77 1.55
C TRP A 129 11.27 15.16 1.07
N GLU A 130 11.34 16.19 1.91
CA GLU A 130 11.11 17.58 1.51
C GLU A 130 12.39 18.28 1.05
N ASN A 131 13.56 17.76 1.43
CA ASN A 131 14.85 18.32 1.04
C ASN A 131 15.05 18.31 -0.49
N ARG A 132 15.66 19.38 -1.03
CA ARG A 132 15.96 19.55 -2.45
C ARG A 132 17.40 20.05 -2.66
N PRO A 133 18.16 19.49 -3.64
CA PRO A 133 17.78 18.36 -4.50
C PRO A 133 17.71 17.04 -3.71
N LEU A 134 16.90 16.09 -4.19
CA LEU A 134 16.90 14.73 -3.65
C LEU A 134 18.27 14.07 -3.88
N ARG A 135 18.74 13.30 -2.91
CA ARG A 135 19.96 12.49 -3.07
C ARG A 135 19.73 11.36 -4.07
N SER A 136 20.79 10.88 -4.71
CA SER A 136 20.72 9.73 -5.62
C SER A 136 20.18 8.46 -4.93
N SER A 137 20.45 8.29 -3.63
CA SER A 137 19.91 7.18 -2.83
C SER A 137 18.40 7.30 -2.63
N GLN A 138 17.89 8.50 -2.31
CA GLN A 138 16.45 8.78 -2.19
C GLN A 138 15.73 8.54 -3.53
N MET A 139 16.30 9.02 -4.64
CA MET A 139 15.75 8.79 -5.98
C MET A 139 15.68 7.29 -6.30
N ARG A 140 16.75 6.54 -6.01
CA ARG A 140 16.78 5.09 -6.23
C ARG A 140 15.76 4.36 -5.37
N TYR A 141 15.66 4.71 -4.09
CA TYR A 141 14.65 4.14 -3.19
C TYR A 141 13.24 4.39 -3.72
N ALA A 142 12.90 5.65 -4.01
CA ALA A 142 11.59 6.03 -4.52
C ALA A 142 11.24 5.28 -5.82
N ALA A 143 12.22 5.15 -6.74
CA ALA A 143 12.01 4.42 -7.97
C ALA A 143 11.74 2.92 -7.73
N LEU A 144 12.50 2.29 -6.84
CA LEU A 144 12.35 0.86 -6.52
C LEU A 144 11.04 0.57 -5.77
N ASP A 145 10.60 1.47 -4.89
CA ASP A 145 9.37 1.31 -4.09
C ASP A 145 8.12 1.20 -4.99
N ALA A 146 8.12 1.89 -6.14
CA ALA A 146 7.07 1.75 -7.16
C ALA A 146 7.32 0.58 -8.13
N PHE A 147 8.54 0.47 -8.67
CA PHE A 147 8.83 -0.53 -9.71
C PHE A 147 8.76 -1.97 -9.19
N CYS A 148 9.05 -2.20 -7.91
CA CYS A 148 8.92 -3.54 -7.33
C CYS A 148 7.47 -4.07 -7.33
N LEU A 149 6.46 -3.20 -7.37
CA LEU A 149 5.05 -3.61 -7.44
C LEU A 149 4.74 -4.29 -8.77
N LEU A 150 5.33 -3.81 -9.87
CA LEU A 150 5.23 -4.43 -11.20
C LEU A 150 5.87 -5.82 -11.17
N GLN A 151 7.08 -5.94 -10.63
CA GLN A 151 7.79 -7.23 -10.52
C GLN A 151 7.03 -8.24 -9.64
N VAL A 152 6.47 -7.78 -8.52
CA VAL A 152 5.61 -8.60 -7.65
C VAL A 152 4.39 -9.11 -8.40
N TYR A 153 3.73 -8.24 -9.17
CA TYR A 153 2.55 -8.62 -9.96
C TYR A 153 2.89 -9.63 -11.05
N GLU A 154 3.99 -9.44 -11.77
CA GLU A 154 4.47 -10.38 -12.79
C GLU A 154 4.82 -11.75 -12.19
N GLU A 155 5.49 -11.77 -11.04
CA GLU A 155 5.82 -13.02 -10.36
C GLU A 155 4.57 -13.77 -9.89
N LEU A 156 3.57 -13.06 -9.36
CA LEU A 156 2.27 -13.68 -9.02
C LEU A 156 1.55 -14.23 -10.26
N PHE A 157 1.67 -13.54 -11.39
CA PHE A 157 1.10 -14.00 -12.65
C PHE A 157 1.76 -15.31 -13.12
N LYS A 158 3.09 -15.36 -13.13
CA LYS A 158 3.87 -16.56 -13.49
C LYS A 158 3.53 -17.76 -12.59
N ARG A 159 3.38 -17.54 -11.29
CA ARG A 159 3.00 -18.61 -10.35
C ARG A 159 1.59 -19.11 -10.55
N ALA A 160 0.65 -18.20 -10.77
CA ALA A 160 -0.73 -18.57 -11.05
C ALA A 160 -0.81 -19.41 -12.33
N GLU A 161 -0.13 -18.99 -13.40
CA GLU A 161 -0.03 -19.75 -14.65
C GLU A 161 0.59 -21.13 -14.43
N GLY A 162 1.68 -21.21 -13.65
CA GLY A 162 2.32 -22.49 -13.31
C GLY A 162 1.45 -23.45 -12.48
N GLU A 163 0.39 -22.95 -11.85
CA GLU A 163 -0.60 -23.75 -11.09
C GLU A 163 -1.95 -23.86 -11.83
N ASP A 164 -2.01 -23.50 -13.11
CA ASP A 164 -3.24 -23.50 -13.93
C ASP A 164 -4.37 -22.63 -13.32
N MET A 165 -3.99 -21.51 -12.71
CA MET A 165 -4.89 -20.53 -12.11
C MET A 165 -4.89 -19.22 -12.90
N ASN A 166 -6.06 -18.59 -13.00
CA ASN A 166 -6.18 -17.26 -13.60
C ASN A 166 -6.05 -16.16 -12.54
N LEU A 167 -4.91 -15.46 -12.52
CA LEU A 167 -4.68 -14.37 -11.54
C LEU A 167 -5.76 -13.28 -11.61
N ARG A 168 -6.30 -12.97 -12.80
CA ARG A 168 -7.34 -11.93 -12.95
C ARG A 168 -8.64 -12.35 -12.27
N GLU A 169 -9.00 -13.62 -12.35
CA GLU A 169 -10.16 -14.17 -11.64
C GLU A 169 -9.94 -14.14 -10.13
N LEU A 170 -8.73 -14.50 -9.65
CA LEU A 170 -8.38 -14.39 -8.23
C LEU A 170 -8.49 -12.95 -7.71
N ILE A 171 -8.01 -11.98 -8.49
CA ILE A 171 -8.14 -10.55 -8.18
C ILE A 171 -9.62 -10.16 -8.08
N GLN A 172 -10.45 -10.62 -9.01
CA GLN A 172 -11.88 -10.31 -9.01
C GLN A 172 -12.59 -10.94 -7.80
N GLU A 173 -12.32 -12.21 -7.48
CA GLU A 173 -12.86 -12.89 -6.30
C GLU A 173 -12.49 -12.13 -5.01
N VAL A 174 -11.23 -11.67 -4.93
CA VAL A 174 -10.74 -10.87 -3.81
C VAL A 174 -11.50 -9.54 -3.70
N ARG A 175 -11.74 -8.86 -4.82
CA ARG A 175 -12.51 -7.60 -4.87
C ARG A 175 -13.97 -7.81 -4.44
N ASP A 176 -14.63 -8.84 -4.95
CA ASP A 176 -16.03 -9.15 -4.64
C ASP A 176 -16.21 -9.49 -3.15
N SER A 177 -15.27 -10.26 -2.58
CA SER A 177 -15.28 -10.57 -1.14
C SER A 177 -15.16 -9.33 -0.25
N GLU A 178 -14.52 -8.26 -0.74
CA GLU A 178 -14.37 -6.98 -0.04
C GLU A 178 -15.63 -6.12 -0.13
N ALA A 179 -16.26 -6.08 -1.30
CA ALA A 179 -17.56 -5.41 -1.48
C ALA A 179 -18.61 -6.01 -0.53
N VAL A 180 -18.72 -7.35 -0.49
CA VAL A 180 -19.65 -8.07 0.40
C VAL A 180 -19.37 -7.80 1.88
N ARG A 181 -18.12 -7.61 2.29
CA ARG A 181 -17.77 -7.27 3.69
C ARG A 181 -18.20 -5.86 4.06
N ARG A 182 -18.13 -4.90 3.12
CA ARG A 182 -18.52 -3.50 3.36
C ARG A 182 -20.05 -3.33 3.49
N ASP A 183 -20.82 -4.16 2.78
CA ASP A 183 -22.29 -4.10 2.80
C ASP A 183 -22.94 -4.81 4.00
N LYS A 184 -22.17 -5.55 4.81
CA LYS A 184 -22.72 -6.17 6.03
C LYS A 184 -22.97 -5.11 7.11
N PRO A 185 -24.19 -4.99 7.65
CA PRO A 185 -24.47 -4.07 8.75
C PRO A 185 -23.59 -4.41 9.96
N ARG A 186 -22.87 -3.41 10.48
CA ARG A 186 -22.01 -3.58 11.67
C ARG A 186 -22.88 -4.01 12.84
N LYS A 187 -22.75 -5.28 13.28
CA LYS A 187 -23.36 -5.76 14.52
C LYS A 187 -22.73 -5.02 15.70
N TYR A 188 -23.51 -4.16 16.34
CA TYR A 188 -23.14 -3.48 17.58
C TYR A 188 -22.78 -4.53 18.65
N LYS A 189 -21.54 -4.48 19.18
CA LYS A 189 -21.13 -5.25 20.36
C LYS A 189 -21.09 -4.27 21.54
N PRO A 190 -21.99 -4.37 22.53
CA PRO A 190 -21.90 -3.55 23.73
C PRO A 190 -20.60 -3.87 24.48
N GLN A 191 -19.83 -2.84 24.81
CA GLN A 191 -18.65 -2.98 25.66
C GLN A 191 -19.10 -3.27 27.09
N VAL A 192 -18.84 -4.50 27.56
CA VAL A 192 -19.01 -4.87 28.96
C VAL A 192 -17.88 -4.22 29.77
N HIS A 193 -18.19 -3.18 30.52
CA HIS A 193 -17.28 -2.59 31.51
C HIS A 193 -17.00 -3.64 32.60
N ARG A 194 -15.79 -4.21 32.60
CA ARG A 194 -15.30 -5.04 33.71
C ARG A 194 -15.01 -4.13 34.90
N ARG A 195 -15.87 -4.17 35.93
CA ARG A 195 -15.58 -3.60 37.25
C ARG A 195 -14.39 -4.36 37.86
N SER A 196 -13.31 -3.64 38.14
CA SER A 196 -12.17 -4.13 38.92
C SER A 196 -12.58 -4.20 40.40
N ASN A 197 -12.71 -5.40 40.95
CA ASN A 197 -12.79 -5.61 42.40
C ASN A 197 -11.41 -5.38 43.02
N GLY A 198 -11.34 -4.43 43.95
CA GLY A 198 -10.15 -4.16 44.74
C GLY A 198 -9.83 -5.30 45.71
N TYR A 199 -8.56 -5.68 45.76
CA TYR A 199 -8.02 -6.55 46.79
C TYR A 199 -7.74 -5.74 48.06
N THR A 200 -8.38 -6.13 49.15
CA THR A 200 -8.05 -5.73 50.51
C THR A 200 -6.74 -6.40 50.93
N ALA A 201 -5.73 -5.61 51.29
CA ALA A 201 -4.52 -6.09 51.93
C ALA A 201 -4.80 -6.33 53.42
N ASN A 202 -4.76 -7.59 53.85
CA ASN A 202 -4.84 -7.97 55.26
C ASN A 202 -3.46 -7.84 55.91
N CYS A 203 -3.39 -6.97 56.92
CA CYS A 203 -2.26 -6.83 57.85
C CYS A 203 -2.14 -8.10 58.71
N SER A 204 -0.94 -8.68 58.80
CA SER A 204 -0.62 -9.75 59.74
C SER A 204 0.62 -9.40 60.55
N ARG A 205 0.45 -9.48 61.87
CA ARG A 205 1.45 -9.34 62.93
C ARG A 205 2.57 -10.38 62.77
N LYS A 206 3.82 -9.95 62.88
CA LYS A 206 4.77 -10.30 63.96
C LYS A 206 6.03 -9.45 63.81
#